data_AF-A0A7J2NSE4-F1
#
_entry.id   AF-A0A7J2NSE4-F1
#
_cell.length_a   1.000
_cell.length_b   1.000
_cell.length_c   1.000
_cell.angle_alpha   90.00
_cell.angle_beta   90.00
_cell.angle_gamma   90.00
#
_symmetry.space_group_name_H-M   'P 1'
#
loop_
_entity.id
_entity.type
_entity.pdbx_description
1 polymer ?
#
loop_
_entity_poly.entity_id
_entity_poly.type
_entity_poly.pdbx_seq_one_letter_code
_entity_poly.pdbx_strand_id
1 'polypeptide(L)'
;MAIFAVRTTTGRENQVIEKIKTKVKKEGLDVYAVLKPREVKGYFFVEAESADEIAKSTYGVLHAKGVVGEVNISEIEHFLIPTIETIKINTGDIVEIVSGPFKGEKATVKRITKVKEEVVVELLEAAVPIPITVKLDSVRVIRTEEQKKKEEG
;
A
#
# COMPACT_ATOMS: atom_id res chain seq x y z
N MET A 1 24.53 4.55 3.20
CA MET A 1 23.10 4.19 3.03
C MET A 1 22.16 5.37 3.27
N ALA A 2 21.36 5.74 2.27
CA ALA A 2 20.33 6.78 2.35
C ALA A 2 19.21 6.54 1.31
N ILE A 3 18.10 7.27 1.43
CA ILE A 3 16.97 7.22 0.49
C ILE A 3 17.05 8.42 -0.44
N PHE A 4 16.87 8.18 -1.74
CA PHE A 4 16.96 9.21 -2.75
C PHE A 4 15.73 9.25 -3.64
N ALA A 5 15.32 10.45 -4.03
CA ALA A 5 14.32 10.64 -5.07
C ALA A 5 14.96 10.54 -6.45
N VAL A 6 14.40 9.69 -7.31
CA VAL A 6 14.80 9.54 -8.71
C VAL A 6 13.70 10.09 -9.61
N ARG A 7 14.06 11.01 -10.51
CA ARG A 7 13.11 11.60 -11.45
C ARG A 7 13.01 10.75 -12.71
N THR A 8 11.80 10.62 -13.25
CA THR A 8 11.52 9.95 -14.54
C THR A 8 10.63 10.78 -15.44
N THR A 9 10.40 10.29 -16.66
CA THR A 9 9.20 10.67 -17.40
C THR A 9 7.96 10.15 -16.67
N THR A 10 6.96 11.01 -16.49
CA THR A 10 5.66 10.66 -15.89
C THR A 10 5.01 9.48 -16.62
N GLY A 11 4.53 8.49 -15.86
CA GLY A 11 3.89 7.29 -16.39
C GLY A 11 4.86 6.22 -16.89
N ARG A 12 6.18 6.44 -16.76
CA ARG A 12 7.24 5.49 -17.14
C ARG A 12 8.01 4.94 -15.93
N GLU A 13 7.54 5.19 -14.72
CA GLU A 13 8.20 4.82 -13.47
C GLU A 13 8.46 3.31 -13.41
N ASN A 14 7.44 2.47 -13.66
CA ASN A 14 7.58 1.01 -13.65
C ASN A 14 8.63 0.52 -14.67
N GLN A 15 8.63 1.10 -15.87
CA GLN A 15 9.56 0.73 -16.93
C GLN A 15 11.00 1.09 -16.55
N VAL A 16 11.20 2.23 -15.90
CA VAL A 16 12.51 2.66 -15.41
C VAL A 16 12.97 1.76 -14.26
N ILE A 17 12.09 1.48 -13.30
CA ILE A 17 12.37 0.62 -12.14
C ILE A 17 12.81 -0.78 -12.58
N GLU A 18 12.11 -1.41 -13.52
CA GLU A 18 12.47 -2.76 -14.01
C GLU A 18 13.84 -2.78 -14.70
N LYS A 19 14.18 -1.73 -15.46
CA LYS A 19 15.50 -1.60 -16.09
C LYS A 19 16.61 -1.42 -15.05
N ILE A 20 16.38 -0.56 -14.06
CA ILE A 20 17.30 -0.33 -12.95
C ILE A 20 17.53 -1.63 -12.18
N LYS A 21 16.46 -2.33 -11.79
CA LYS A 21 16.53 -3.61 -11.07
C LYS A 21 17.36 -4.66 -11.83
N THR A 22 17.19 -4.73 -13.15
CA THR A 22 17.98 -5.63 -14.00
C THR A 22 19.46 -5.23 -14.01
N LYS A 23 19.73 -3.92 -14.14
CA LYS A 23 21.10 -3.38 -14.17
C LYS A 23 21.82 -3.56 -12.84
N VAL A 24 21.17 -3.22 -11.73
CA VAL A 24 21.67 -3.40 -10.36
C VAL A 24 22.11 -4.85 -10.12
N LYS A 25 21.27 -5.82 -10.49
CA LYS A 25 21.61 -7.25 -10.36
C LYS A 25 22.77 -7.68 -11.25
N LYS A 26 22.86 -7.14 -12.46
CA LYS A 26 23.91 -7.48 -13.43
C LYS A 26 25.27 -6.91 -13.02
N GLU A 27 25.28 -5.68 -12.51
CA GLU A 27 26.50 -4.92 -12.22
C GLU A 27 26.91 -4.97 -10.74
N GLY A 28 26.09 -5.57 -9.86
CA GLY A 28 26.38 -5.70 -8.44
C GLY A 28 26.36 -4.36 -7.71
N LEU A 29 25.44 -3.47 -8.07
CA LEU A 29 25.34 -2.13 -7.50
C LEU A 29 24.68 -2.17 -6.12
N ASP A 30 25.08 -1.25 -5.25
CA ASP A 30 24.60 -1.15 -3.88
C ASP A 30 23.27 -0.37 -3.81
N VAL A 31 22.24 -0.94 -4.43
CA VAL A 31 20.86 -0.47 -4.43
C VAL A 31 19.96 -1.53 -3.81
N TYR A 32 19.26 -1.17 -2.73
CA TYR A 32 18.65 -2.13 -1.80
C TYR A 32 17.14 -2.22 -1.96
N ALA A 33 16.45 -1.08 -2.04
CA ALA A 33 15.00 -1.03 -2.09
C ALA A 33 14.48 0.04 -3.06
N VAL A 34 13.26 -0.15 -3.52
CA VAL A 34 12.53 0.80 -4.37
C VAL A 34 11.12 0.98 -3.82
N LEU A 35 10.74 2.23 -3.58
CA LEU A 35 9.39 2.63 -3.22
C LEU A 35 8.78 3.45 -4.36
N LYS A 36 7.62 3.02 -4.85
CA LYS A 36 6.84 3.75 -5.85
C LYS A 36 5.42 4.00 -5.34
N PRO A 37 5.17 5.15 -4.70
CA PRO A 37 3.83 5.54 -4.31
C PRO A 37 2.95 5.81 -5.55
N ARG A 38 1.65 5.57 -5.46
CA ARG A 38 0.72 5.84 -6.58
C ARG A 38 0.46 7.34 -6.74
N GLU A 39 0.52 8.04 -5.63
CA GLU A 39 0.27 9.46 -5.44
C GLU A 39 1.37 10.32 -6.07
N VAL A 40 2.59 9.78 -6.18
CA VAL A 40 3.76 10.48 -6.71
C VAL A 40 3.98 10.12 -8.18
N LYS A 41 3.79 11.11 -9.05
CA LYS A 41 3.95 10.97 -10.52
C LYS A 41 5.30 11.49 -10.98
N GLY A 42 5.98 10.73 -11.84
CA GLY A 42 7.28 11.11 -12.41
C GLY A 42 8.46 10.98 -11.46
N TYR A 43 8.26 10.38 -10.28
CA TYR A 43 9.31 10.06 -9.33
C TYR A 43 9.07 8.70 -8.68
N PHE A 44 10.14 8.13 -8.17
CA PHE A 44 10.13 7.02 -7.23
C PHE A 44 11.32 7.18 -6.28
N PHE A 45 11.30 6.46 -5.17
CA PHE A 45 12.34 6.52 -4.15
C PHE A 45 13.18 5.26 -4.16
N VAL A 46 14.47 5.41 -3.92
CA VAL A 46 15.44 4.32 -3.95
C VAL A 46 16.31 4.40 -2.72
N GLU A 47 16.47 3.28 -2.03
CA GLU A 47 17.45 3.13 -0.96
C GLU A 47 18.74 2.58 -1.56
N ALA A 48 19.85 3.27 -1.32
CA ALA A 48 21.15 2.90 -1.87
C ALA A 48 22.29 3.32 -0.93
N GLU A 49 23.50 2.80 -1.16
CA GLU A 49 24.65 3.18 -0.35
C GLU A 49 25.03 4.65 -0.54
N SER A 50 24.96 5.13 -1.79
CA SER A 50 25.28 6.51 -2.16
C SER A 50 24.50 6.98 -3.39
N ALA A 51 24.51 8.30 -3.62
CA ALA A 51 23.95 8.90 -4.83
C ALA A 51 24.66 8.41 -6.11
N ASP A 52 25.94 8.05 -6.02
CA ASP A 52 26.74 7.55 -7.15
C ASP A 52 26.24 6.17 -7.61
N GLU A 53 25.82 5.31 -6.69
CA GLU A 53 25.22 4.00 -7.03
C GLU A 53 23.91 4.18 -7.79
N ILE A 54 23.15 5.22 -7.46
CA ILE A 54 21.94 5.59 -8.21
C ILE A 54 22.27 6.20 -9.56
N ALA A 55 23.29 7.06 -9.64
CA ALA A 55 23.75 7.62 -10.90
C ALA A 55 24.19 6.50 -11.87
N LYS A 56 24.98 5.54 -11.38
CA LYS A 56 25.38 4.34 -12.14
C LYS A 56 24.17 3.52 -12.59
N SER A 57 23.24 3.23 -11.67
CA SER A 57 22.08 2.38 -11.99
C SER A 57 21.08 3.04 -12.95
N THR A 58 21.01 4.37 -12.98
CA THR A 58 20.13 5.14 -13.88
C THR A 58 20.81 5.53 -15.20
N TYR A 59 22.15 5.48 -15.28
CA TYR A 59 22.90 5.85 -16.48
C TYR A 59 22.50 4.99 -17.69
N GLY A 60 22.17 5.65 -18.81
CA GLY A 60 21.74 5.00 -20.04
C GLY A 60 20.33 4.37 -20.00
N VAL A 61 19.59 4.53 -18.89
CA VAL A 61 18.22 4.02 -18.78
C VAL A 61 17.25 5.02 -19.42
N LEU A 62 16.61 4.61 -20.51
CA LEU A 62 15.57 5.41 -21.18
C LEU A 62 14.47 5.83 -20.19
N HIS A 63 14.12 7.13 -20.21
CA HIS A 63 13.15 7.79 -19.32
C HIS A 63 13.61 8.04 -17.87
N ALA A 64 14.77 7.55 -17.46
CA ALA A 64 15.40 7.99 -16.21
C ALA A 64 16.01 9.37 -16.41
N LYS A 65 15.74 10.30 -15.47
CA LYS A 65 16.28 11.66 -15.49
C LYS A 65 17.32 11.90 -14.39
N GLY A 66 17.67 10.84 -13.64
CA GLY A 66 18.70 10.87 -12.60
C GLY A 66 18.17 11.16 -11.20
N VAL A 67 19.10 11.19 -10.25
CA VAL A 67 18.86 11.52 -8.84
C VAL A 67 18.57 13.01 -8.67
N VAL A 68 17.64 13.33 -7.77
CA VAL A 68 17.30 14.72 -7.43
C VAL A 68 17.91 15.13 -6.10
N GLY A 69 17.96 14.21 -5.16
CA GLY A 69 18.52 14.43 -3.84
C GLY A 69 18.12 13.34 -2.86
N GLU A 70 18.69 13.44 -1.67
CA GLU A 70 18.34 12.62 -0.51
C GLU A 70 16.98 13.03 0.07
N VAL A 71 16.27 12.07 0.66
CA VAL A 71 14.93 12.23 1.24
C VAL A 71 14.92 11.57 2.60
N ASN A 72 14.40 12.25 3.63
CA ASN A 72 14.26 11.65 4.95
C ASN A 72 13.10 10.65 4.96
N ILE A 73 13.26 9.57 5.72
CA ILE A 73 12.21 8.54 5.86
C ILE A 73 10.88 9.14 6.32
N SER A 74 10.90 10.11 7.24
CA SER A 74 9.73 10.82 7.76
C SER A 74 8.91 11.54 6.67
N GLU A 75 9.54 11.90 5.55
CA GLU A 75 8.86 12.56 4.43
C GLU A 75 8.07 11.57 3.57
N ILE A 76 8.41 10.28 3.62
CA ILE A 76 7.81 9.22 2.78
C ILE A 76 7.08 8.13 3.57
N GLU A 77 7.13 8.18 4.92
CA GLU A 77 6.44 7.23 5.81
C GLU A 77 4.94 7.09 5.50
N HIS A 78 4.28 8.20 5.19
CA HIS A 78 2.86 8.20 4.86
C HIS A 78 2.52 7.42 3.58
N PHE A 79 3.49 7.19 2.68
CA PHE A 79 3.32 6.32 1.51
C PHE A 79 3.51 4.84 1.83
N LEU A 80 4.13 4.51 2.97
CA LEU A 80 4.28 3.14 3.45
C LEU A 80 3.03 2.65 4.19
N ILE A 81 2.14 3.57 4.55
CA ILE A 81 0.83 3.26 5.11
C ILE A 81 -0.09 2.91 3.94
N PRO A 82 -0.63 1.67 3.87
CA PRO A 82 -1.53 1.31 2.80
C PRO A 82 -2.77 2.20 2.82
N THR A 83 -2.99 2.95 1.74
CA THR A 83 -4.25 3.65 1.52
C THR A 83 -5.38 2.63 1.32
N ILE A 84 -6.55 2.96 1.87
CA ILE A 84 -7.73 2.08 2.06
C ILE A 84 -8.21 1.40 0.76
N GLU A 85 -7.80 1.88 -0.41
CA GLU A 85 -8.05 1.26 -1.71
C GLU A 85 -7.71 -0.24 -1.78
N THR A 86 -6.82 -0.73 -0.91
CA THR A 86 -6.38 -2.14 -0.91
C THR A 86 -7.26 -3.06 -0.04
N ILE A 87 -8.13 -2.51 0.82
CA ILE A 87 -9.05 -3.33 1.62
C ILE A 87 -10.21 -3.75 0.71
N LYS A 88 -10.07 -4.94 0.09
CA LYS A 88 -11.16 -5.63 -0.61
C LYS A 88 -12.18 -6.13 0.40
N ILE A 89 -13.00 -5.21 0.88
CA ILE A 89 -14.16 -5.49 1.74
C ILE A 89 -15.41 -5.36 0.88
N ASN A 90 -16.28 -6.36 0.99
CA ASN A 90 -17.57 -6.40 0.33
C ASN A 90 -18.68 -6.46 1.37
N THR A 91 -19.88 -6.03 0.98
CA THR A 91 -21.08 -6.31 1.77
C THR A 91 -21.23 -7.81 1.94
N GLY A 92 -21.50 -8.27 3.17
CA GLY A 92 -21.62 -9.70 3.49
C GLY A 92 -20.34 -10.34 4.03
N ASP A 93 -19.18 -9.69 3.90
CA ASP A 93 -17.93 -10.20 4.47
C ASP A 93 -17.96 -10.17 6.00
N ILE A 94 -17.23 -11.11 6.61
CA ILE A 94 -17.01 -11.13 8.07
C ILE A 94 -15.69 -10.45 8.35
N VAL A 95 -15.74 -9.44 9.20
CA VAL A 95 -14.60 -8.62 9.61
C VAL A 95 -14.39 -8.67 11.12
N GLU A 96 -13.16 -8.47 11.55
CA GLU A 96 -12.79 -8.20 12.94
C GLU A 96 -12.56 -6.70 13.09
N ILE A 97 -13.09 -6.12 14.15
CA ILE A 97 -12.79 -4.72 14.48
C ILE A 97 -11.44 -4.71 15.22
N VAL A 98 -10.44 -3.99 14.70
CA VAL A 98 -9.07 -3.98 15.24
C VAL A 98 -8.78 -2.78 16.14
N SER A 99 -9.67 -1.79 16.18
CA SER A 99 -9.52 -0.57 16.97
C SER A 99 -10.84 0.00 17.49
N GLY A 100 -10.78 0.88 18.48
CA GLY A 100 -11.96 1.47 19.11
C GLY A 100 -12.61 0.59 20.19
N PRO A 101 -13.80 0.97 20.69
CA PRO A 101 -14.46 0.31 21.82
C PRO A 101 -14.91 -1.13 21.54
N PHE A 102 -15.07 -1.49 20.26
CA PHE A 102 -15.48 -2.84 19.81
C PHE A 102 -14.29 -3.67 19.33
N LYS A 103 -13.05 -3.31 19.71
CA LYS A 103 -11.85 -4.03 19.31
C LYS A 103 -11.92 -5.50 19.73
N GLY A 104 -11.65 -6.40 18.79
CA GLY A 104 -11.69 -7.86 18.95
C GLY A 104 -13.02 -8.49 18.54
N GLU A 105 -14.09 -7.69 18.39
CA GLU A 105 -15.40 -8.19 18.00
C GLU A 105 -15.45 -8.56 16.52
N LYS A 106 -16.24 -9.60 16.21
CA LYS A 106 -16.51 -10.01 14.83
C LYS A 106 -17.83 -9.43 14.37
N ALA A 107 -17.86 -8.93 13.15
CA ALA A 107 -19.01 -8.27 12.57
C ALA A 107 -19.22 -8.63 11.10
N THR A 108 -20.46 -8.58 10.64
CA THR A 108 -20.80 -8.71 9.22
C THR A 108 -20.95 -7.34 8.59
N VAL A 109 -20.34 -7.14 7.43
CA VAL A 109 -20.41 -5.88 6.68
C VAL A 109 -21.79 -5.69 6.07
N LYS A 110 -22.45 -4.57 6.35
CA LYS A 110 -23.75 -4.21 5.76
C LYS A 110 -23.64 -3.19 4.65
N ARG A 111 -22.78 -2.18 4.82
CA ARG A 111 -22.65 -1.09 3.86
C ARG A 111 -21.27 -0.49 3.93
N ILE A 112 -20.69 -0.16 2.79
CA ILE A 112 -19.39 0.51 2.70
C ILE A 112 -19.59 1.88 2.04
N THR A 113 -19.05 2.92 2.66
CA THR A 113 -19.08 4.29 2.15
C THR A 113 -17.65 4.72 1.82
N LYS A 114 -17.18 4.42 0.61
CA LYS A 114 -15.79 4.70 0.19
C LYS A 114 -15.42 6.18 0.26
N VAL A 115 -16.36 7.08 -0.06
CA VAL A 115 -16.12 8.55 -0.04
C VAL A 115 -15.83 9.06 1.37
N LYS A 116 -16.41 8.43 2.40
CA LYS A 116 -16.24 8.83 3.81
C LYS A 116 -15.28 7.93 4.58
N GLU A 117 -14.73 6.91 3.92
CA GLU A 117 -13.89 5.90 4.56
C GLU A 117 -14.56 5.19 5.75
N GLU A 118 -15.88 4.99 5.67
CA GLU A 118 -16.69 4.38 6.72
C GLU A 118 -17.28 3.06 6.27
N VAL A 119 -17.41 2.11 7.19
CA VAL A 119 -18.13 0.85 7.01
C VAL A 119 -19.16 0.69 8.12
N VAL A 120 -20.37 0.31 7.73
CA VAL A 120 -21.44 -0.07 8.64
C VAL A 120 -21.41 -1.58 8.81
N VAL A 121 -21.25 -2.04 10.05
CA VAL A 121 -21.15 -3.46 10.39
C VAL A 121 -22.18 -3.83 11.46
N GLU A 122 -22.55 -5.10 11.53
CA GLU A 122 -23.37 -5.66 12.61
C GLU A 122 -22.57 -6.73 13.35
N LEU A 123 -22.46 -6.62 14.66
CA LEU A 123 -21.74 -7.59 15.50
C LEU A 123 -22.42 -8.96 15.44
N LEU A 124 -21.62 -10.03 15.34
CA LEU A 124 -22.11 -11.41 15.27
C LEU A 124 -22.59 -11.94 16.62
N GLU A 125 -21.96 -11.50 17.72
CA GLU A 125 -22.23 -12.00 19.07
C GLU A 125 -23.28 -11.14 19.82
N ALA A 126 -23.81 -10.10 19.18
CA ALA A 126 -24.84 -9.25 19.78
C ALA A 126 -26.21 -9.94 19.76
N ALA A 127 -26.86 -10.00 20.93
CA ALA A 127 -28.22 -10.55 21.07
C ALA A 127 -29.27 -9.78 20.24
N VAL A 128 -29.01 -8.49 19.96
CA VAL A 128 -29.85 -7.63 19.13
C VAL A 128 -28.96 -7.03 18.02
N PRO A 129 -29.33 -7.15 16.73
CA PRO A 129 -28.53 -6.62 15.64
C PRO A 129 -28.63 -5.10 15.60
N ILE A 130 -27.57 -4.42 16.04
CA ILE A 130 -27.45 -2.97 15.98
C ILE A 130 -26.36 -2.63 14.95
N PRO A 131 -26.67 -1.87 13.89
CA PRO A 131 -25.68 -1.41 12.94
C PRO A 131 -24.79 -0.34 13.58
N ILE A 132 -23.48 -0.56 13.55
CA ILE A 132 -22.47 0.39 14.02
C ILE A 132 -21.64 0.89 12.84
N THR A 133 -21.31 2.17 12.86
CA THR A 133 -20.41 2.79 11.87
C THR A 133 -19.01 2.85 12.44
N VAL A 134 -18.04 2.27 11.74
CA VAL A 134 -16.62 2.33 12.07
C VAL A 134 -15.83 2.77 10.85
N LYS A 135 -14.59 3.20 11.05
CA LYS A 135 -13.70 3.53 9.93
C LYS A 135 -13.28 2.26 9.18
N LEU A 136 -13.01 2.40 7.89
CA LEU A 136 -12.55 1.31 7.03
C LEU A 136 -11.20 0.73 7.45
N ASP A 137 -10.31 1.54 8.02
CA ASP A 137 -9.01 1.12 8.57
C ASP A 137 -9.12 0.41 9.93
N SER A 138 -10.26 0.56 10.62
CA SER A 138 -10.57 -0.10 11.89
C SER A 138 -11.04 -1.54 11.73
N VAL A 139 -11.13 -2.08 10.51
CA VAL A 139 -11.63 -3.43 10.26
C VAL A 139 -10.66 -4.29 9.46
N ARG A 140 -10.61 -5.58 9.78
CA ARG A 140 -9.81 -6.59 9.08
C ARG A 140 -10.72 -7.72 8.60
N VAL A 141 -10.69 -8.02 7.30
CA VAL A 141 -11.46 -9.14 6.73
C VAL A 141 -10.93 -10.47 7.27
N ILE A 142 -11.82 -11.28 7.86
CA ILE A 142 -11.51 -12.63 8.36
C ILE A 142 -11.98 -13.69 7.35
N ARG A 143 -13.17 -13.50 6.77
CA ARG A 143 -13.78 -14.43 5.81
C ARG A 143 -14.57 -13.66 4.76
N THR A 144 -14.43 -14.06 3.50
CA THR A 144 -15.24 -13.52 2.41
C THR A 144 -16.57 -14.26 2.28
N GLU A 145 -17.60 -13.60 1.78
CA GLU A 145 -18.93 -14.21 1.56
C GLU A 145 -18.85 -15.50 0.69
N GLU A 146 -17.93 -15.53 -0.28
CA GLU A 146 -17.70 -16.69 -1.15
C GLU A 146 -17.16 -17.93 -0.41
N GLN A 147 -16.35 -17.73 0.63
CA GLN A 147 -15.85 -18.83 1.45
C GLN A 147 -16.97 -19.39 2.35
N LYS A 148 -17.87 -18.53 2.82
CA LYS A 148 -19.02 -18.93 3.64
C LYS A 148 -19.97 -19.87 2.88
N LYS A 149 -20.26 -19.58 1.61
CA LYS A 149 -21.14 -20.40 0.76
C LYS A 149 -20.58 -21.79 0.41
N LYS A 150 -19.27 -22.01 0.54
CA LYS A 150 -18.62 -23.30 0.25
C LYS A 150 -18.57 -24.27 1.44
N GLU A 151 -18.76 -23.79 2.66
CA GLU A 151 -18.76 -24.62 3.88
C GLU A 151 -20.17 -25.04 4.31
N GLU A 152 -21.21 -24.36 3.81
CA GLU A 152 -22.63 -24.63 4.11
C GLU A 152 -23.34 -25.51 3.05
N GLY A 153 -22.62 -26.01 2.04
CA GLY A 153 -23.13 -26.89 0.96
C GLY A 153 -22.34 -28.18 0.86
#